data_AF-A0A0J7KHZ8-F1
#
_entry.id   AF-A0A0J7KHZ8-F1
#
_cell.length_a   1.000
_cell.length_b   1.000
_cell.length_c   1.000
_cell.angle_alpha   90.00
_cell.angle_beta   90.00
_cell.angle_gamma   90.00
#
_symmetry.space_group_name_H-M   'P 1'
#
loop_
_entity.id
_entity.type
_entity.pdbx_description
1 polymer ?
#
loop_
_entity_poly.entity_id
_entity_poly.type
_entity_poly.pdbx_seq_one_letter_code
_entity_poly.pdbx_strand_id
1 'polypeptide(L)'
;MKIPLPAMSTWKNWARKFDVMPGILNDVLAIMKNKAGSLTELERLTVLTFDEVYISNDVAINRKDEEVIEPHKTCQFIMARGLFGRWKQPVFYDYNKTMDKETLEQVIKQLF
;
A
#
# COMPACT_ATOMS: atom_id res chain seq x y z
N MET A 1 -17.58 -31.30 -7.23
CA MET A 1 -18.18 -30.06 -7.76
C MET A 1 -17.06 -29.24 -8.41
N LYS A 2 -17.05 -29.04 -9.74
CA LYS A 2 -16.07 -28.17 -10.41
C LYS A 2 -16.56 -26.73 -10.27
N ILE A 3 -15.89 -25.94 -9.44
CA ILE A 3 -16.21 -24.51 -9.28
C ILE A 3 -15.66 -23.79 -10.52
N PRO A 4 -16.45 -22.94 -11.21
CA PRO A 4 -16.01 -22.23 -12.41
C PRO A 4 -15.05 -21.09 -12.05
N LEU A 5 -13.84 -21.43 -11.61
CA LEU A 5 -12.79 -20.46 -11.30
C LEU A 5 -11.87 -20.24 -12.50
N PRO A 6 -11.33 -19.02 -12.67
CA PRO A 6 -10.33 -18.76 -13.70
C PRO A 6 -9.08 -19.61 -13.46
N ALA A 7 -8.35 -19.90 -14.54
CA ALA A 7 -7.03 -20.48 -14.46
C ALA A 7 -6.03 -19.54 -13.74
N MET A 8 -4.99 -20.11 -13.14
CA MET A 8 -3.96 -19.33 -12.42
C MET A 8 -3.27 -18.28 -13.28
N SER A 9 -3.07 -18.55 -14.58
CA SER A 9 -2.51 -17.59 -15.53
C SER A 9 -3.41 -16.36 -15.69
N THR A 10 -4.72 -16.57 -15.80
CA THR A 10 -5.71 -15.48 -15.88
C THR A 10 -5.68 -14.62 -14.62
N TRP A 11 -5.66 -15.23 -13.43
CA TRP A 11 -5.52 -14.51 -12.17
C TRP A 11 -4.26 -13.65 -12.10
N LYS A 12 -3.09 -14.22 -12.43
CA LYS A 12 -1.82 -13.48 -12.44
C LYS A 12 -1.83 -12.30 -13.42
N ASN A 13 -2.43 -12.49 -14.60
CA ASN A 13 -2.56 -11.43 -15.60
C ASN A 13 -3.47 -10.29 -15.15
N TRP A 14 -4.54 -10.59 -14.41
CA TRP A 14 -5.39 -9.57 -13.82
C TRP A 14 -4.70 -8.84 -12.66
N ALA A 15 -4.04 -9.57 -11.77
CA ALA A 15 -3.33 -9.01 -10.62
C ALA A 15 -2.16 -8.09 -11.02
N ARG A 16 -1.47 -8.38 -12.14
CA ARG A 16 -0.34 -7.56 -12.65
C ARG A 16 -0.72 -6.11 -12.97
N LYS A 17 -2.02 -5.81 -13.11
CA LYS A 17 -2.52 -4.46 -13.42
C LYS A 17 -2.45 -3.50 -12.25
N PHE A 18 -2.42 -4.00 -11.02
CA PHE A 18 -2.28 -3.16 -9.83
C PHE A 18 -0.85 -2.63 -9.75
N ASP A 19 -0.73 -1.34 -9.47
CA ASP A 19 0.55 -0.74 -9.15
C ASP A 19 0.76 -0.78 -7.63
N VAL A 20 1.85 -1.42 -7.25
CA VAL A 20 2.24 -1.61 -5.85
C VAL A 20 3.70 -1.25 -5.65
N MET A 21 4.26 -0.36 -6.48
CA MET A 21 5.65 0.10 -6.34
C MET A 21 5.87 0.88 -5.03
N PRO A 22 7.13 0.97 -4.54
CA PRO A 22 7.47 1.77 -3.38
C PRO A 22 7.07 3.23 -3.54
N GLY A 23 6.72 3.86 -2.42
CA GLY A 23 6.19 5.21 -2.33
C GLY A 23 4.72 5.23 -1.91
N ILE A 24 3.98 6.22 -2.42
CA ILE A 24 2.56 6.42 -2.11
C ILE A 24 1.71 5.44 -2.92
N LEU A 25 0.85 4.71 -2.23
CA LEU A 25 -0.01 3.68 -2.82
C LEU A 25 -1.26 4.29 -3.46
N ASN A 26 -1.10 4.87 -4.65
CA ASN A 26 -2.17 5.61 -5.36
C ASN A 26 -3.43 4.78 -5.62
N ASP A 27 -3.28 3.51 -6.04
CA ASP A 27 -4.42 2.61 -6.27
C ASP A 27 -5.22 2.37 -4.97
N VAL A 28 -4.52 2.26 -3.84
CA VAL A 28 -5.17 2.10 -2.52
C VAL A 28 -5.89 3.38 -2.11
N LEU A 29 -5.27 4.54 -2.32
CA LEU A 29 -5.89 5.84 -2.07
C LEU A 29 -7.14 6.05 -2.92
N ALA A 30 -7.12 5.64 -4.19
CA ALA A 30 -8.30 5.70 -5.06
C ALA A 30 -9.46 4.84 -4.54
N ILE A 31 -9.17 3.63 -4.05
CA ILE A 31 -10.17 2.76 -3.42
C ILE A 31 -10.71 3.41 -2.14
N MET A 32 -9.84 3.98 -1.30
CA MET A 32 -10.22 4.67 -0.08
C MET A 32 -11.12 5.86 -0.35
N LYS A 33 -10.80 6.68 -1.37
CA LYS A 33 -11.60 7.84 -1.77
C LYS A 33 -13.01 7.45 -2.22
N ASN A 34 -13.13 6.37 -2.99
CA ASN A 34 -14.44 5.84 -3.38
C ASN A 34 -15.23 5.34 -2.17
N LYS A 35 -14.57 4.66 -1.22
CA LYS A 35 -15.22 4.17 0.00
C LYS A 35 -15.59 5.30 0.96
N ALA A 36 -14.85 6.40 0.99
CA ALA A 36 -15.10 7.52 1.88
C ALA A 36 -16.50 8.11 1.68
N GLY A 37 -17.05 8.04 0.46
CA GLY A 37 -18.41 8.49 0.14
C GLY A 37 -19.51 7.80 0.95
N SER A 38 -19.30 6.56 1.41
CA SER A 38 -20.26 5.84 2.25
C SER A 38 -20.01 5.96 3.75
N LEU A 39 -18.94 6.63 4.17
CA LEU A 39 -18.57 6.79 5.58
C LEU A 39 -19.11 8.11 6.14
N THR A 40 -19.58 8.07 7.37
CA THR A 40 -19.92 9.27 8.15
C THR A 40 -18.66 10.07 8.50
N GLU A 41 -18.81 11.34 8.85
CA GLU A 41 -17.67 12.19 9.26
C GLU A 41 -16.90 11.57 10.43
N LEU A 42 -17.60 10.96 11.39
CA LEU A 42 -16.99 10.28 12.53
C LEU A 42 -16.17 9.06 12.11
N GLU A 43 -16.66 8.28 11.14
CA GLU A 43 -15.95 7.10 10.62
C GLU A 43 -14.77 7.44 9.72
N ARG A 44 -14.74 8.67 9.17
CA ARG A 44 -13.62 9.21 8.38
C ARG A 44 -12.47 9.70 9.25
N LEU A 45 -12.70 9.96 10.55
CA LEU A 45 -11.61 10.31 11.46
C LEU A 45 -10.57 9.21 11.45
N THR A 46 -9.34 9.57 11.07
CA THR A 46 -8.26 8.65 10.74
C THR A 46 -7.04 8.96 11.57
N VAL A 47 -6.37 7.93 12.04
CA VAL A 47 -5.03 7.98 12.62
C VAL A 47 -4.03 7.36 11.65
N LEU A 48 -2.83 7.96 11.58
CA LEU A 48 -1.71 7.40 10.84
C LEU A 48 -0.78 6.68 11.82
N THR A 49 -0.53 5.41 11.55
CA THR A 49 0.44 4.61 12.30
C THR A 49 1.54 4.17 11.34
N PHE A 50 2.79 4.25 11.77
CA PHE A 50 3.93 3.88 10.95
C PHE A 50 4.96 3.15 11.80
N ASP A 51 5.68 2.24 11.15
CA ASP A 51 6.74 1.47 11.77
C ASP A 51 7.71 0.94 10.70
N GLU A 52 8.89 0.52 11.15
CA GLU A 52 9.94 -0.06 10.30
C GLU A 52 10.01 -1.58 10.53
N VAL A 53 10.05 -2.34 9.44
CA VAL A 53 10.14 -3.81 9.50
C VAL A 53 11.42 -4.28 8.82
N TYR A 54 12.15 -5.19 9.46
CA TYR A 54 13.29 -5.86 8.86
C TYR A 54 12.84 -6.87 7.80
N ILE A 55 13.49 -6.85 6.65
CA ILE A 55 13.22 -7.74 5.51
C ILE A 55 14.49 -8.52 5.12
N SER A 56 14.31 -9.56 4.29
CA SER A 56 15.44 -10.32 3.77
C SER A 56 16.22 -9.48 2.77
N ASN A 57 17.53 -9.39 2.98
CA ASN A 57 18.45 -8.57 2.20
C ASN A 57 18.89 -9.29 0.91
N ASP A 58 17.90 -9.74 0.14
CA ASP A 58 18.08 -10.52 -1.09
C ASP A 58 17.84 -9.65 -2.33
N VAL A 59 18.57 -9.95 -3.41
CA VAL A 59 18.34 -9.34 -4.72
C VAL A 59 17.12 -9.99 -5.37
N ALA A 60 16.21 -9.18 -5.91
CA ALA A 60 15.06 -9.66 -6.68
C ALA A 60 15.02 -9.02 -8.07
N ILE A 61 14.26 -9.63 -8.99
CA ILE A 61 14.05 -9.09 -10.34
C ILE A 61 12.56 -8.87 -10.52
N ASN A 62 12.15 -7.61 -10.69
CA ASN A 62 10.81 -7.31 -11.14
C ASN A 62 10.75 -7.45 -12.66
N ARG A 63 10.26 -8.61 -13.11
CA ARG A 63 10.15 -8.97 -14.52
C ARG A 63 9.15 -8.14 -15.31
N LYS A 64 8.25 -7.39 -14.64
CA LYS A 64 7.26 -6.55 -15.32
C LYS A 64 7.94 -5.32 -15.94
N ASP A 65 8.81 -4.71 -15.15
CA ASP A 65 9.46 -3.44 -15.48
C ASP A 65 10.96 -3.61 -15.81
N GLU A 66 11.42 -4.88 -15.86
CA GLU A 66 12.80 -5.29 -16.16
C GLU A 66 13.85 -4.64 -15.24
N GLU A 67 13.47 -4.42 -13.99
CA GLU A 67 14.33 -3.81 -12.97
C GLU A 67 14.91 -4.84 -12.01
N VAL A 68 16.14 -4.57 -11.55
CA VAL A 68 16.77 -5.29 -10.45
C VAL A 68 16.42 -4.56 -9.16
N ILE A 69 15.72 -5.23 -8.26
CA ILE A 69 15.46 -4.76 -6.91
C ILE A 69 16.70 -5.09 -6.08
N GLU A 70 17.36 -4.03 -5.62
CA GLU A 70 18.53 -4.12 -4.78
C GLU A 70 18.22 -4.78 -3.43
N PRO A 71 19.22 -5.34 -2.74
CA PRO A 71 19.00 -5.93 -1.45
C PRO A 71 18.74 -4.82 -0.42
N HIS A 72 17.57 -4.90 0.23
CA HIS A 72 17.12 -3.95 1.24
C HIS A 72 17.05 -4.61 2.62
N LYS A 73 17.34 -3.85 3.68
CA LYS A 73 17.35 -4.35 5.06
C LYS A 73 16.06 -4.04 5.79
N THR A 74 15.47 -2.89 5.51
CA THR A 74 14.26 -2.43 6.18
C THR A 74 13.21 -1.95 5.19
N CYS A 75 11.95 -2.05 5.59
CA CYS A 75 10.80 -1.53 4.90
C CYS A 75 10.00 -0.67 5.88
N GLN A 76 9.92 0.61 5.57
CA GLN A 76 9.11 1.56 6.31
C GLN A 76 7.71 1.57 5.72
N PHE A 77 6.67 1.53 6.54
CA PHE A 77 5.31 1.61 6.04
C PHE A 77 4.44 2.56 6.87
N ILE A 78 3.43 3.16 6.23
CA ILE A 78 2.40 3.97 6.87
C ILE A 78 1.05 3.32 6.62
N MET A 79 0.28 3.16 7.69
CA MET A 79 -1.08 2.65 7.67
C MET A 79 -2.04 3.73 8.13
N ALA A 80 -3.05 4.00 7.32
CA ALA A 80 -4.22 4.77 7.71
C ALA A 80 -5.23 3.84 8.38
N ARG A 81 -5.70 4.24 9.57
CA ARG A 81 -6.67 3.47 10.35
C ARG A 81 -7.78 4.39 10.84
N GLY A 82 -9.04 3.95 10.70
CA GLY A 82 -10.17 4.66 11.28
C GLY A 82 -10.06 4.70 12.81
N LEU A 83 -10.22 5.90 13.38
CA LEU A 83 -10.25 6.11 14.83
C LEU A 83 -11.53 5.51 15.41
N PHE A 84 -12.67 5.86 14.82
CA PHE A 84 -13.98 5.31 15.17
C PHE A 84 -14.47 4.27 14.14
N GLY A 85 -14.00 4.37 12.90
CA GLY A 85 -14.29 3.40 11.85
C GLY A 85 -13.45 2.13 11.97
N ARG A 86 -14.07 0.95 11.78
CA ARG A 86 -13.35 -0.33 11.79
C ARG A 86 -12.73 -0.64 10.42
N TRP A 87 -11.73 0.14 10.04
CA TRP A 87 -10.99 -0.07 8.79
C TRP A 87 -9.51 0.30 8.94
N LYS A 88 -8.67 -0.33 8.12
CA LYS A 88 -7.24 -0.04 8.03
C LYS A 88 -6.77 -0.28 6.59
N GLN A 89 -5.88 0.57 6.09
CA GLN A 89 -5.28 0.43 4.77
C GLN A 89 -3.83 0.92 4.79
N PRO A 90 -2.87 0.20 4.17
CA PRO A 90 -1.55 0.74 3.92
C PRO A 90 -1.65 1.86 2.90
N VAL A 91 -0.96 2.98 3.12
CA VAL A 91 -1.00 4.16 2.23
C VAL A 91 0.37 4.51 1.66
N PHE A 92 1.43 4.02 2.30
CA PHE A 92 2.80 4.24 1.87
C PHE A 92 3.67 3.07 2.32
N TYR A 93 4.67 2.73 1.50
CA TYR A 93 5.80 1.96 1.97
C TYR A 93 7.06 2.34 1.18
N ASP A 94 8.25 2.19 1.77
CA ASP A 94 9.51 2.42 1.08
C ASP A 94 10.65 1.62 1.72
N TYR A 95 11.71 1.37 0.96
CA TYR A 95 12.84 0.56 1.42
C TYR A 95 13.97 1.41 2.01
N ASN A 96 14.62 0.90 3.07
CA ASN A 96 15.79 1.51 3.71
C ASN A 96 15.60 3.00 4.05
N LYS A 97 14.38 3.44 4.33
CA LYS A 97 14.02 4.84 4.54
C LYS A 97 13.47 5.05 5.94
N THR A 98 14.03 5.99 6.68
CA THR A 98 13.48 6.39 7.98
C THR A 98 12.27 7.30 7.80
N MET A 99 11.38 7.37 8.80
CA MET A 99 10.28 8.32 8.74
C MET A 99 10.81 9.75 8.73
N ASP A 100 10.55 10.47 7.64
CA ASP A 100 10.83 11.90 7.54
C ASP A 100 9.52 12.71 7.58
N LYS A 101 9.66 13.98 7.97
CA LYS A 101 8.53 14.90 8.10
C LYS A 101 7.86 15.15 6.74
N GLU A 102 8.64 15.21 5.66
CA GLU A 102 8.15 15.54 4.32
C GLU A 102 7.23 14.44 3.78
N THR A 103 7.61 13.18 3.91
CA THR A 103 6.85 11.98 3.56
C THR A 103 5.55 11.95 4.35
N LEU A 104 5.61 12.22 5.66
CA LEU A 104 4.41 12.26 6.48
C LEU A 104 3.45 13.39 6.02
N GLU A 105 3.96 14.58 5.75
CA GLU A 105 3.16 15.69 5.23
C GLU A 105 2.58 15.39 3.84
N GLN A 106 3.33 14.73 2.96
CA GLN A 106 2.86 14.29 1.66
C GLN A 106 1.72 13.28 1.78
N VAL A 107 1.85 12.29 2.66
CA VAL A 107 0.78 11.31 2.92
C VAL A 107 -0.47 11.97 3.49
N ILE A 108 -0.31 12.93 4.42
CA ILE A 108 -1.45 13.69 4.96
C ILE A 108 -2.15 14.48 3.84
N LYS A 109 -1.40 15.14 2.95
CA LYS A 109 -1.97 15.90 1.82
C LYS A 109 -2.76 15.01 0.84
N GLN A 110 -2.38 13.75 0.68
CA GLN A 110 -3.09 12.81 -0.19
C GLN A 110 -4.37 12.23 0.45
N LEU A 111 -4.50 12.33 1.78
CA LEU A 111 -5.65 11.82 2.53
C LEU A 111 -6.72 12.90 2.80
N PHE A 112 -6.36 14.17 2.70
CA PHE A 112 -7.29 15.31 2.72
C PHE A 112 -7.99 15.48 1.37
#